data_AF-A0A1I8I044-F1
#
_entry.id   AF-A0A1I8I044-F1
#
_cell.length_a   1.000
_cell.length_b   1.000
_cell.length_c   1.000
_cell.angle_alpha   90.00
_cell.angle_beta   90.00
_cell.angle_gamma   90.00
#
_symmetry.space_group_name_H-M   'P 1'
#
loop_
_entity.id
_entity.type
_entity.pdbx_description
1 polymer ?
#
loop_
_entity_poly.entity_id
_entity_poly.type
_entity_poly.pdbx_seq_one_letter_code
_entity_poly.pdbx_strand_id
1 'polypeptide(L)' 'MDSDNNSVHKSSVDADNVQLKVLVPSIAAGAIIGKGGEAITAVQTETGAKVKMSKSNDFYPGKLGAANAKRIALH' A
#
# COMPACT_ATOMS: atom_id res chain seq x y z
N MET A 1 -26.33 8.67 -31.57
CA MET A 1 -25.74 9.82 -30.86
C MET A 1 -25.58 9.37 -29.42
N ASP A 2 -24.49 8.65 -29.24
CA ASP A 2 -23.67 8.48 -28.04
C ASP A 2 -24.18 9.17 -26.76
N SER A 3 -24.81 8.38 -25.90
CA SER A 3 -24.99 8.74 -24.49
C SER A 3 -23.66 8.52 -23.76
N ASP A 4 -22.87 9.58 -23.63
CA ASP A 4 -21.68 9.61 -22.79
C ASP A 4 -22.07 9.38 -21.32
N ASN A 5 -22.01 8.11 -20.91
CA ASN A 5 -22.10 7.69 -19.52
C ASN A 5 -20.79 8.06 -18.82
N ASN A 6 -20.68 9.33 -18.43
CA ASN A 6 -19.62 9.80 -17.55
C ASN A 6 -19.81 9.14 -16.18
N SER A 7 -19.21 7.96 -16.01
CA SER A 7 -19.00 7.29 -14.73
C SER A 7 -18.12 8.20 -13.87
N VAL A 8 -18.78 9.16 -13.21
CA VAL A 8 -18.22 10.02 -12.18
C VAL A 8 -17.51 9.11 -11.18
N HIS A 9 -16.17 9.12 -11.20
CA HIS A 9 -15.34 8.57 -10.14
C HIS A 9 -15.57 9.44 -8.89
N LYS A 10 -16.69 9.17 -8.21
CA LYS A 10 -17.10 9.82 -6.99
C LYS A 10 -16.08 9.41 -5.93
N SER A 11 -15.09 10.26 -5.73
CA SER A 11 -14.12 10.16 -4.65
C SER A 11 -14.85 10.62 -3.39
N SER A 12 -15.78 9.80 -2.88
CA SER A 12 -16.24 9.96 -1.50
C SER A 12 -15.02 9.76 -0.62
N VAL A 13 -14.62 10.82 0.08
CA VAL A 13 -13.68 10.67 1.19
C VAL A 13 -14.49 10.02 2.31
N ASP A 14 -14.53 8.69 2.30
CA ASP A 14 -15.05 7.89 3.41
C ASP A 14 -14.19 8.19 4.64
N ALA A 15 -14.70 9.03 5.55
CA ALA A 15 -13.98 9.47 6.75
C ALA A 15 -13.53 8.29 7.63
N ASP A 16 -14.19 7.14 7.49
CA ASP A 16 -13.89 5.90 8.19
C ASP A 16 -12.87 4.99 7.48
N ASN A 17 -12.44 5.31 6.24
CA ASN A 17 -11.51 4.51 5.46
C ASN A 17 -10.21 5.28 5.16
N VAL A 18 -9.40 5.44 6.20
CA VAL A 18 -8.12 6.15 6.14
C VAL A 18 -7.04 5.23 5.58
N GLN A 19 -6.35 5.70 4.52
CA GLN A 19 -5.22 4.96 3.94
C GLN A 19 -3.89 5.64 4.26
N LEU A 20 -3.00 4.91 4.92
CA LEU A 20 -1.62 5.34 5.13
C LEU A 20 -0.68 4.64 4.13
N LYS A 21 0.18 5.42 3.45
CA LYS A 21 1.20 4.88 2.54
C LYS A 21 2.60 5.27 3.02
N VAL A 22 3.41 4.28 3.38
CA VAL A 22 4.77 4.46 3.91
C VAL A 22 5.80 3.92 2.93
N LEU A 23 6.91 4.65 2.74
CA LEU A 23 8.06 4.17 1.99
C LEU A 23 9.00 3.36 2.89
N VAL A 24 9.36 2.17 2.43
CA VAL A 24 10.21 1.23 3.15
C VAL A 24 11.39 0.82 2.28
N PRO A 25 12.64 0.89 2.76
CA PRO A 25 13.79 0.36 2.04
C PRO A 25 13.59 -1.12 1.69
N SER A 26 13.91 -1.54 0.47
CA SER A 26 13.71 -2.93 0.03
C SER A 26 14.38 -3.97 0.93
N ILE A 27 15.52 -3.64 1.54
CA ILE A 27 16.22 -4.52 2.46
C ILE A 27 15.44 -4.76 3.78
N ALA A 28 14.62 -3.80 4.21
CA ALA A 28 13.81 -3.90 5.41
C ALA A 28 12.48 -4.64 5.17
N ALA A 29 12.08 -4.83 3.91
CA ALA A 29 10.80 -5.44 3.58
C ALA A 29 10.65 -6.87 4.11
N GLY A 30 11.73 -7.66 4.07
CA GLY A 30 11.73 -9.04 4.57
C GLY A 30 11.46 -9.11 6.08
N ALA A 31 12.04 -8.19 6.86
CA ALA A 31 11.84 -8.13 8.30
C ALA A 31 10.40 -7.76 8.67
N ILE A 32 9.76 -6.87 7.92
CA ILE A 32 8.36 -6.48 8.14
C ILE A 32 7.41 -7.63 7.79
N ILE A 33 7.69 -8.37 6.72
CA ILE A 33 6.87 -9.52 6.32
C ILE A 33 7.03 -10.67 7.33
N GLY A 34 8.27 -10.93 7.78
CA GLY A 34 8.59 -12.06 8.64
C GLY A 34 8.61 -13.39 7.90
N LYS A 35 9.11 -14.44 8.58
CA LYS A 35 9.16 -15.80 8.00
C LYS A 35 7.73 -16.28 7.74
N GLY A 36 7.45 -16.71 6.52
CA GLY A 36 6.10 -17.16 6.13
C GLY A 36 5.00 -16.10 6.26
N GLY A 37 5.33 -14.82 6.44
CA GLY A 37 4.35 -13.76 6.66
C GLY A 37 3.88 -13.60 8.11
N GLU A 38 4.55 -14.21 9.10
CA GLU A 38 4.07 -14.19 10.50
C GLU A 38 3.98 -12.77 11.06
N ALA A 39 5.00 -11.93 10.82
CA ALA A 39 5.12 -10.61 11.45
C ALA A 39 4.05 -9.65 10.92
N ILE A 40 3.87 -9.59 9.59
CA ILE A 40 2.83 -8.76 8.99
C ILE A 40 1.42 -9.25 9.35
N THR A 41 1.24 -10.54 9.60
CA THR A 41 -0.04 -11.11 10.04
C THR A 41 -0.33 -10.72 11.49
N ALA A 42 0.67 -10.76 12.37
CA ALA A 42 0.54 -10.30 13.75
C ALA A 42 0.14 -8.82 13.80
N VAL A 43 0.82 -7.96 13.04
CA VAL A 43 0.48 -6.52 12.96
C VAL A 43 -0.97 -6.31 12.51
N GLN A 44 -1.42 -7.01 11.49
CA GLN A 44 -2.82 -6.91 11.03
C GLN A 44 -3.81 -7.38 12.09
N THR A 45 -3.47 -8.44 12.82
CA THR A 45 -4.34 -9.03 13.86
C THR A 45 -4.45 -8.10 15.08
N GLU A 46 -3.32 -7.54 15.53
CA GLU A 46 -3.26 -6.64 16.69
C GLU A 46 -3.90 -5.29 16.42
N THR A 47 -3.75 -4.76 15.19
CA THR A 47 -4.26 -3.43 14.83
C THR A 47 -5.64 -3.44 14.20
N GLY A 48 -6.09 -4.59 13.68
CA GLY A 48 -7.28 -4.70 12.84
C GLY A 48 -7.12 -4.08 11.44
N ALA A 49 -5.97 -3.47 11.14
CA ALA A 49 -5.70 -2.86 9.84
C ALA A 49 -5.36 -3.91 8.79
N LYS A 50 -5.65 -3.61 7.52
CA LYS A 50 -5.17 -4.40 6.38
C LYS A 50 -3.86 -3.83 5.89
N VAL A 51 -2.80 -4.63 5.96
CA VAL A 51 -1.44 -4.20 5.59
C VAL A 51 -1.03 -4.88 4.29
N LYS A 52 -0.64 -4.09 3.29
CA LYS A 52 -0.19 -4.59 1.97
C LYS A 52 1.18 -4.03 1.61
N MET A 53 2.08 -4.91 1.19
CA MET A 53 3.38 -4.54 0.60
C MET A 53 3.29 -4.46 -0.93
N SER A 54 3.92 -3.46 -1.51
CA SER A 54 4.17 -3.37 -2.95
C SER A 54 5.00 -4.56 -3.46
N LYS A 55 4.70 -5.02 -4.67
CA LYS A 55 5.52 -6.02 -5.36
C LYS A 55 6.92 -5.46 -5.60
N SER A 56 7.90 -6.33 -5.80
CA SER A 56 9.31 -5.94 -5.93
C SER A 56 9.61 -4.96 -7.07
N ASN A 57 8.73 -4.84 -8.07
CA ASN A 57 8.83 -3.87 -9.17
C ASN A 57 7.85 -2.69 -9.07
N ASP A 58 7.03 -2.62 -8.03
CA ASP A 58 6.10 -1.49 -7.81
C ASP A 58 6.80 -0.42 -6.95
N PHE A 59 7.49 0.48 -7.62
CA PHE A 59 8.17 1.62 -6.99
C PHE A 59 7.24 2.82 -6.87
N TYR A 60 7.49 3.66 -5.86
CA TYR A 60 6.79 4.94 -5.77
C TYR A 60 7.29 5.88 -6.90
N PRO A 61 6.40 6.34 -7.80
CA PRO A 61 6.81 7.18 -8.93
C PRO A 61 7.39 8.51 -8.45
N GLY A 62 8.46 8.99 -9.07
CA GLY A 62 9.10 10.27 -8.74
C GLY A 62 10.36 10.20 -7.87
N LYS A 63 10.92 9.01 -7.62
CA LYS A 63 12.27 8.86 -7.04
C LYS A 63 13.32 8.86 -8.16
N LEU A 64 14.05 9.96 -8.33
CA LEU A 64 15.19 10.07 -9.24
C LEU A 64 16.38 9.29 -8.65
N GLY A 65 16.76 8.19 -9.28
CA GLY A 65 17.97 7.41 -8.96
C GLY A 65 17.77 6.30 -7.92
N ALA A 66 17.77 5.05 -8.40
CA ALA A 66 18.23 3.80 -7.77
C ALA A 66 17.96 3.51 -6.27
N ALA A 67 17.10 4.24 -5.57
CA ALA A 67 16.76 3.97 -4.18
C ALA A 67 15.47 3.12 -4.11
N ASN A 68 15.69 1.81 -3.95
CA ASN A 68 14.68 0.77 -3.84
C ASN A 68 13.73 1.00 -2.64
N ALA A 69 12.65 1.77 -2.81
CA ALA A 69 11.63 1.98 -1.79
C ALA A 69 10.34 1.22 -2.14
N LYS A 70 9.97 0.25 -1.31
CA LYS A 70 8.67 -0.42 -1.32
C LYS A 70 7.62 0.46 -0.65
N ARG A 71 6.36 0.29 -1.01
CA ARG A 71 5.24 0.95 -0.32
C ARG A 71 4.57 -0.06 0.60
N ILE A 72 4.27 0.34 1.82
CA ILE A 72 3.27 -0.32 2.65
C ILE A 72 2.00 0.51 2.60
N ALA A 73 0.86 -0.10 2.27
CA ALA A 73 -0.46 0.48 2.42
C ALA A 73 -1.14 -0.14 3.65
N LEU A 74 -1.64 0.72 4.53
CA LEU A 74 -2.50 0.33 5.65
C LEU A 74 -3.89 0.89 5.37
N HIS A 75 -4.91 0.04 5.49
CA HIS A 75 -6.34 0.38 5.39
C HIS A 75 -7.05 -0.02 6.68
#